data_AF-A0A954FXV3-F1
#
_entry.id   AF-A0A954FXV3-F1
#
_cell.length_a   1.000
_cell.length_b   1.000
_cell.length_c   1.000
_cell.angle_alpha   90.00
_cell.angle_beta   90.00
_cell.angle_gamma   90.00
#
_symmetry.space_group_name_H-M   'P 1'
#
loop_
_entity.id
_entity.type
_entity.pdbx_description
1 polymer ?
#
loop_
_entity_poly.entity_id
_entity_poly.type
_entity_poly.pdbx_seq_one_letter_code
_entity_poly.pdbx_strand_id
1 'polypeptide(L)'
;YNPKLHLHFNDAREFLLTAKKQYDLIVSEPSNPYRAGIANLYTREFYQSVSSRLNQSGLFLQWVQGYEVDDRTVMIVLQTIRSVFPNIQIWRTKTGDMVLVCGKSAAAFPEDVASLRRNMKENTIREGLNRGWGVDDAEGVIAHYVCGNTTIDRLLSEGSYPLNQDDRNLLEYAFAKTVGKTVRFSIQDLHLRAVQTQDDSPVPADQLSQETIAQRRLAMYLFLGTVVPNEKHRSETQQLRADAFNLYLAKRYADAVARFQRMDIDFTSAIELTAYAHALAEAGESVPDRVMQTLNENNPTQAAAVQAIALFQQRQYDRAADQILTTFQLLQANPWGSSQLFDAVLQKSVALSDIDSSKALPIYKQLHQPFALYRLEDKRLLVRYVVSEQLEKIQIVEALKSLEPNVPWKGWLLESRAKIYAAAHHPLAAQAKSDLQRFKSWNR
;
A
#
# COMPACT_ATOMS: atom_id res chain seq x y z
N TYR A 1 23.34 4.41 -12.45
CA TYR A 1 23.13 5.27 -13.64
C TYR A 1 22.58 4.39 -14.76
N ASN A 2 21.38 4.68 -15.28
CA ASN A 2 20.76 3.93 -16.37
C ASN A 2 20.69 4.84 -17.61
N PRO A 3 21.35 4.51 -18.74
CA PRO A 3 21.39 5.39 -19.90
C PRO A 3 20.02 5.58 -20.58
N LYS A 4 19.01 4.76 -20.25
CA LYS A 4 17.62 4.93 -20.72
C LYS A 4 16.84 5.99 -19.93
N LEU A 5 17.37 6.46 -18.80
CA LEU A 5 16.73 7.46 -17.95
C LEU A 5 17.20 8.86 -18.33
N HIS A 6 16.28 9.68 -18.80
CA HIS A 6 16.50 11.09 -19.06
C HIS A 6 15.66 11.91 -18.07
N LEU A 7 16.32 12.71 -17.24
CA LEU A 7 15.66 13.55 -16.24
C LEU A 7 15.49 14.96 -16.79
N HIS A 8 14.25 15.45 -16.75
CA HIS A 8 13.90 16.82 -17.12
C HIS A 8 13.30 17.51 -15.91
N PHE A 9 13.94 18.58 -15.44
CA PHE A 9 13.43 19.42 -14.36
C PHE A 9 12.62 20.56 -14.98
N ASN A 10 11.32 20.35 -15.17
CA ASN A 10 10.41 21.33 -15.75
C ASN A 10 8.98 21.05 -15.31
N ASP A 11 8.07 22.00 -15.56
CA ASP A 11 6.64 21.72 -15.54
C ASP A 11 6.29 20.70 -16.65
N ALA A 12 5.55 19.64 -16.28
CA ALA A 12 5.27 18.53 -17.18
C ALA A 12 4.34 18.95 -18.34
N ARG A 13 3.46 19.92 -18.12
CA ARG A 13 2.55 20.44 -19.14
C ARG A 13 3.33 21.29 -20.14
N GLU A 14 4.19 22.19 -19.69
CA GLU A 14 5.08 22.97 -20.56
C GLU A 14 6.03 22.07 -21.37
N PHE A 15 6.56 21.01 -20.74
CA PHE A 15 7.38 20.02 -21.44
C PHE A 15 6.60 19.33 -22.56
N LEU A 16 5.36 18.87 -22.31
CA LEU A 16 4.55 18.19 -23.33
C LEU A 16 4.15 19.11 -24.49
N LEU A 17 3.91 20.40 -24.23
CA LEU A 17 3.63 21.39 -25.27
C LEU A 17 4.81 21.52 -26.26
N THR A 18 6.03 21.53 -25.74
CA THR A 18 7.25 21.75 -26.53
C THR A 18 7.94 20.47 -27.04
N ALA A 19 7.58 19.31 -26.47
CA ALA A 19 8.15 18.02 -26.86
C ALA A 19 7.92 17.71 -28.34
N LYS A 20 8.96 17.29 -29.07
CA LYS A 20 8.82 16.89 -30.49
C LYS A 20 8.54 15.40 -30.66
N LYS A 21 8.91 14.59 -29.66
CA LYS A 21 8.82 13.13 -29.70
C LYS A 21 7.40 12.68 -29.34
N GLN A 22 6.95 11.59 -29.97
CA GLN A 22 5.77 10.85 -29.54
C GLN A 22 6.15 9.65 -28.66
N TYR A 23 5.26 9.27 -27.76
CA TYR A 23 5.48 8.24 -26.74
C TYR A 23 4.46 7.11 -26.87
N ASP A 24 4.89 5.88 -26.60
CA ASP A 24 3.99 4.72 -26.49
C ASP A 24 3.25 4.69 -25.14
N LEU A 25 3.85 5.30 -24.12
CA LEU A 25 3.31 5.37 -22.77
C LEU A 25 3.59 6.74 -22.17
N ILE A 26 2.55 7.40 -21.66
CA ILE A 26 2.68 8.60 -20.84
C ILE A 26 2.03 8.30 -19.50
N VAL A 27 2.77 8.47 -18.41
CA VAL A 27 2.26 8.26 -17.04
C VAL A 27 2.31 9.58 -16.29
N SER A 28 1.16 10.02 -15.80
CA SER A 28 0.98 11.24 -15.02
C SER A 28 0.63 10.87 -13.59
N GLU A 29 1.61 11.04 -12.69
CA GLU A 29 1.48 10.87 -11.25
C GLU A 29 1.76 12.20 -10.55
N PRO A 30 0.85 13.18 -10.64
CA PRO A 30 1.02 14.45 -9.97
C PRO A 30 0.70 14.32 -8.48
N SER A 31 0.95 15.40 -7.72
CA SER A 31 0.45 15.49 -6.34
C SER A 31 -1.09 15.57 -6.29
N ASN A 32 -1.67 15.68 -5.10
CA ASN A 32 -3.11 15.80 -4.95
C ASN A 32 -3.68 17.02 -5.72
N PRO A 33 -4.81 16.91 -6.44
CA PRO A 33 -5.30 18.00 -7.29
C PRO A 33 -5.74 19.28 -6.55
N TYR A 34 -5.96 19.22 -5.23
CA TYR A 34 -6.19 20.42 -4.40
C TYR A 34 -4.94 21.29 -4.21
N ARG A 35 -3.74 20.76 -4.51
CA ARG A 35 -2.51 21.54 -4.45
C ARG A 35 -2.51 22.53 -5.62
N ALA A 36 -2.17 23.79 -5.32
CA ALA A 36 -2.13 24.86 -6.30
C ALA A 36 -1.35 24.44 -7.56
N GLY A 37 -1.94 24.70 -8.74
CA GLY A 37 -1.37 24.37 -10.04
C GLY A 37 -1.59 22.93 -10.52
N ILE A 38 -1.88 21.97 -9.63
CA ILE A 38 -1.99 20.55 -10.03
C ILE A 38 -3.27 20.26 -10.81
N ALA A 39 -4.38 20.92 -10.48
CA ALA A 39 -5.62 20.81 -11.23
C ALA A 39 -5.49 21.14 -12.74
N ASN A 40 -4.43 21.87 -13.15
CA ASN A 40 -4.15 22.15 -14.55
C ASN A 40 -3.78 20.89 -15.36
N LEU A 41 -3.37 19.81 -14.69
CA LEU A 41 -3.09 18.49 -15.27
C LEU A 41 -4.36 17.63 -15.44
N TYR A 42 -5.53 18.22 -15.18
CA TYR A 42 -6.84 17.56 -15.31
C TYR A 42 -7.79 18.36 -16.22
N THR A 43 -7.25 19.22 -17.07
CA THR A 43 -8.02 20.02 -18.04
C THR A 43 -8.12 19.30 -19.37
N ARG A 44 -9.15 19.64 -20.16
CA ARG A 44 -9.28 19.14 -21.53
C ARG A 44 -8.05 19.48 -22.37
N GLU A 45 -7.54 20.70 -22.25
CA GLU A 45 -6.40 21.21 -23.02
C GLU A 45 -5.10 20.45 -22.68
N PHE A 46 -4.90 20.10 -21.40
CA PHE A 46 -3.82 19.20 -21.02
C PHE A 46 -3.98 17.81 -21.64
N TYR A 47 -5.16 17.21 -21.55
CA TYR A 47 -5.41 15.89 -22.16
C TYR A 47 -5.24 15.90 -23.68
N GLN A 48 -5.62 16.98 -24.37
CA GLN A 48 -5.37 17.18 -25.80
C GLN A 48 -3.86 17.21 -26.10
N SER A 49 -3.09 17.91 -25.26
CA SER A 49 -1.63 17.97 -25.37
C SER A 49 -1.02 16.58 -25.21
N VAL A 50 -1.45 15.81 -24.20
CA VAL A 50 -1.04 14.41 -24.01
C VAL A 50 -1.39 13.56 -25.24
N SER A 51 -2.64 13.62 -25.72
CA SER A 51 -3.10 12.86 -26.88
C SER A 51 -2.30 13.14 -28.16
N SER A 52 -1.89 14.39 -28.37
CA SER A 52 -1.04 14.81 -29.50
C SER A 52 0.38 14.26 -29.45
N ARG A 53 0.89 13.95 -28.24
CA ARG A 53 2.22 13.37 -28.01
C ARG A 53 2.19 11.86 -27.83
N LEU A 54 1.02 11.23 -27.92
CA LEU A 54 0.87 9.79 -27.80
C LEU A 54 0.87 9.13 -29.18
N ASN A 55 1.54 7.98 -29.32
CA ASN A 55 1.42 7.14 -30.52
C ASN A 55 -0.02 6.61 -30.68
N GLN A 56 -0.39 6.15 -31.87
CA GLN A 56 -1.78 5.74 -32.15
C GLN A 56 -2.28 4.61 -31.25
N SER A 57 -1.41 3.63 -30.97
CA SER A 57 -1.66 2.51 -30.05
C SER A 57 -1.11 2.76 -28.64
N GLY A 58 -0.69 3.99 -28.34
CA GLY A 58 -0.12 4.33 -27.04
C GLY A 58 -1.18 4.49 -25.95
N LEU A 59 -0.73 4.42 -24.70
CA LEU A 59 -1.57 4.54 -23.50
C LEU A 59 -1.16 5.74 -22.64
N PHE A 60 -2.16 6.47 -22.16
CA PHE A 60 -2.01 7.49 -21.14
C PHE A 60 -2.53 6.96 -19.80
N LEU A 61 -1.73 7.07 -18.73
CA LEU A 61 -2.12 6.67 -17.39
C LEU A 61 -2.16 7.90 -16.49
N GLN A 62 -3.30 8.17 -15.88
CA GLN A 62 -3.48 9.29 -14.94
C GLN A 62 -3.85 8.76 -13.56
N TRP A 63 -3.03 9.04 -12.55
CA TRP A 63 -3.41 8.83 -11.16
C TRP A 63 -4.54 9.80 -10.76
N VAL A 64 -5.51 9.28 -10.00
CA VAL A 64 -6.64 10.03 -9.45
C VAL A 64 -6.88 9.58 -8.01
N GLN A 65 -6.87 10.52 -7.05
CA GLN A 65 -7.29 10.21 -5.69
C GLN A 65 -8.79 9.88 -5.65
N GLY A 66 -9.14 8.84 -4.91
CA GLY A 66 -10.49 8.44 -4.52
C GLY A 66 -10.80 8.67 -3.04
N TYR A 67 -9.87 9.24 -2.27
CA TYR A 67 -10.12 9.72 -0.90
C TYR A 67 -10.28 11.23 -0.87
N GLU A 68 -11.02 11.73 0.12
CA GLU A 68 -11.30 13.17 0.31
C GLU A 68 -11.77 13.87 -0.99
N VAL A 69 -12.52 13.15 -1.82
CA VAL A 69 -13.13 13.64 -3.07
C VAL A 69 -14.60 13.19 -3.13
N ASP A 70 -15.47 14.06 -3.63
CA ASP A 70 -16.88 13.72 -3.85
C ASP A 70 -17.13 13.11 -5.25
N ASP A 71 -18.26 12.39 -5.39
CA ASP A 71 -18.65 11.74 -6.64
C ASP A 71 -18.67 12.72 -7.82
N ARG A 72 -19.20 13.92 -7.60
CA ARG A 72 -19.35 14.94 -8.65
C ARG A 72 -18.00 15.35 -9.21
N THR A 73 -16.99 15.50 -8.35
CA THR A 73 -15.63 15.88 -8.73
C THR A 73 -14.99 14.78 -9.57
N VAL A 74 -15.15 13.51 -9.20
CA VAL A 74 -14.68 12.38 -10.02
C VAL A 74 -15.41 12.34 -11.36
N MET A 75 -16.72 12.58 -11.40
CA MET A 75 -17.47 12.63 -12.66
C MET A 75 -17.02 13.77 -13.59
N ILE A 76 -16.62 14.93 -13.05
CA ILE A 76 -16.01 16.01 -13.85
C ILE A 76 -14.68 15.54 -14.46
N VAL A 77 -13.83 14.83 -13.71
CA VAL A 77 -12.58 14.26 -14.24
C VAL A 77 -12.88 13.28 -15.38
N LEU A 78 -13.79 12.33 -15.15
CA LEU A 78 -14.18 11.33 -16.15
C LEU A 78 -14.79 11.96 -17.40
N GLN A 79 -15.71 12.91 -17.25
CA GLN A 79 -16.31 13.63 -18.37
C GLN A 79 -15.24 14.39 -19.18
N THR A 80 -14.28 15.02 -18.49
CA THR A 80 -13.22 15.81 -19.13
C THR A 80 -12.27 14.91 -19.93
N ILE A 81 -11.78 13.83 -19.33
CA ILE A 81 -10.86 12.91 -20.03
C ILE A 81 -11.56 12.14 -21.15
N ARG A 82 -12.84 11.79 -20.98
CA ARG A 82 -13.70 11.16 -22.01
C ARG A 82 -13.87 12.04 -23.24
N SER A 83 -13.84 13.36 -23.09
CA SER A 83 -13.91 14.30 -24.22
C SER A 83 -12.69 14.25 -25.16
N VAL A 84 -11.59 13.61 -24.74
CA VAL A 84 -10.35 13.47 -25.51
C VAL A 84 -9.99 12.01 -25.80
N PHE A 85 -10.22 11.11 -24.84
CA PHE A 85 -9.90 9.68 -24.97
C PHE A 85 -11.17 8.83 -25.06
N PRO A 86 -11.40 8.17 -26.21
CA PRO A 86 -12.58 7.33 -26.43
C PRO A 86 -12.48 5.94 -25.81
N ASN A 87 -11.39 5.60 -25.14
CA ASN A 87 -11.25 4.32 -24.42
C ASN A 87 -10.61 4.56 -23.07
N ILE A 88 -11.31 4.20 -22.00
CA ILE A 88 -10.88 4.41 -20.62
C ILE A 88 -11.16 3.12 -19.84
N GLN A 89 -10.15 2.67 -19.09
CA GLN A 89 -10.28 1.65 -18.06
C GLN A 89 -9.87 2.26 -16.71
N ILE A 90 -10.53 1.84 -15.64
CA ILE A 90 -10.22 2.26 -14.28
C ILE A 90 -9.64 1.07 -13.53
N TRP A 91 -8.46 1.28 -12.96
CA TRP A 91 -7.75 0.30 -12.15
C TRP A 91 -7.54 0.85 -10.75
N ARG A 92 -7.73 0.00 -9.74
CA ARG A 92 -7.42 0.33 -8.35
C ARG A 92 -5.94 0.05 -8.11
N THR A 93 -5.21 1.01 -7.53
CA THR A 93 -3.79 0.83 -7.19
C THR A 93 -3.57 0.75 -5.68
N LYS A 94 -4.37 1.48 -4.90
CA LYS A 94 -4.46 1.38 -3.44
C LYS A 94 -5.91 1.53 -2.98
N THR A 95 -6.17 1.39 -1.68
CA THR A 95 -7.51 1.46 -1.08
C THR A 95 -8.34 2.65 -1.59
N GLY A 96 -7.73 3.82 -1.67
CA GLY A 96 -8.37 5.04 -2.15
C GLY A 96 -7.73 5.63 -3.39
N ASP A 97 -6.91 4.88 -4.14
CA ASP A 97 -6.24 5.39 -5.35
C ASP A 97 -6.72 4.65 -6.60
N MET A 98 -6.96 5.42 -7.65
CA MET A 98 -7.30 4.91 -8.97
C MET A 98 -6.26 5.35 -9.99
N VAL A 99 -6.11 4.57 -11.05
CA VAL A 99 -5.46 4.98 -12.29
C VAL A 99 -6.46 4.84 -13.43
N LEU A 100 -6.62 5.92 -14.18
CA LEU A 100 -7.32 5.91 -15.46
C LEU A 100 -6.32 5.53 -16.55
N VAL A 101 -6.56 4.41 -17.22
CA VAL A 101 -5.77 3.93 -18.36
C VAL A 101 -6.54 4.29 -19.62
N CYS A 102 -5.97 5.16 -20.45
CA CYS A 102 -6.67 5.83 -21.54
C CYS A 102 -5.96 5.58 -22.88
N GLY A 103 -6.72 5.27 -23.93
CA GLY A 103 -6.21 5.03 -25.27
C GLY A 103 -6.99 5.78 -26.34
N LYS A 104 -6.31 6.13 -27.44
CA LYS A 104 -6.94 6.81 -28.60
C LYS A 104 -7.80 5.87 -29.45
N SER A 105 -7.63 4.57 -29.29
CA SER A 105 -8.38 3.54 -30.00
C SER A 105 -8.49 2.29 -29.15
N ALA A 106 -9.48 1.43 -29.44
CA ALA A 106 -9.63 0.13 -28.77
C ALA A 106 -8.40 -0.76 -28.98
N ALA A 107 -7.69 -0.61 -30.11
CA ALA A 107 -6.47 -1.36 -30.41
C ALA A 107 -5.30 -1.09 -29.43
N ALA A 108 -5.39 -0.04 -28.61
CA ALA A 108 -4.42 0.21 -27.53
C ALA A 108 -4.57 -0.77 -26.35
N PHE A 109 -5.69 -1.49 -26.26
CA PHE A 109 -6.01 -2.43 -25.20
C PHE A 109 -6.03 -3.85 -25.77
N PRO A 110 -4.97 -4.64 -25.59
CA PRO A 110 -4.99 -6.04 -26.00
C PRO A 110 -5.93 -6.85 -25.09
N GLU A 111 -7.03 -7.37 -25.65
CA GLU A 111 -8.04 -8.19 -24.96
C GLU A 111 -7.65 -9.69 -24.87
N ASP A 112 -6.35 -9.99 -24.84
CA ASP A 112 -5.84 -11.36 -24.87
C ASP A 112 -5.07 -11.70 -23.58
N VAL A 113 -5.65 -12.61 -22.80
CA VAL A 113 -5.02 -13.16 -21.59
C VAL A 113 -3.69 -13.85 -21.89
N ALA A 114 -3.52 -14.45 -23.07
CA ALA A 114 -2.26 -15.09 -23.43
C ALA A 114 -1.13 -14.06 -23.53
N SER A 115 -1.42 -12.85 -24.00
CA SER A 115 -0.47 -11.73 -24.02
C SER A 115 -0.14 -11.23 -22.61
N LEU A 116 -1.14 -11.10 -21.72
CA LEU A 116 -0.91 -10.79 -20.31
C LEU A 116 0.00 -11.84 -19.66
N ARG A 117 -0.34 -13.14 -19.77
CA ARG A 117 0.45 -14.25 -19.22
C ARG A 117 1.87 -14.29 -19.79
N ARG A 118 2.07 -13.96 -21.08
CA ARG A 118 3.41 -13.85 -21.68
C ARG A 118 4.21 -12.72 -21.07
N ASN A 119 3.63 -11.53 -20.93
CA ASN A 119 4.32 -10.36 -20.35
C ASN A 119 4.70 -10.60 -18.88
N MET A 120 3.84 -11.29 -18.12
CA MET A 120 4.11 -11.66 -16.73
C MET A 120 5.24 -12.67 -16.55
N LYS A 121 5.72 -13.32 -17.61
CA LYS A 121 6.93 -14.17 -17.55
C LYS A 121 8.22 -13.35 -17.59
N GLU A 122 8.16 -12.08 -17.99
CA GLU A 122 9.32 -11.20 -17.94
C GLU A 122 9.64 -10.87 -16.47
N ASN A 123 10.91 -11.03 -16.08
CA ASN A 123 11.31 -10.98 -14.68
C ASN A 123 11.00 -9.63 -14.02
N THR A 124 11.23 -8.52 -14.73
CA THR A 124 11.00 -7.16 -14.22
C THR A 124 9.51 -6.90 -13.98
N ILE A 125 8.64 -7.33 -14.91
CA ILE A 125 7.18 -7.21 -14.77
C ILE A 125 6.68 -8.08 -13.64
N ARG A 126 7.11 -9.35 -13.57
CA ARG A 126 6.73 -10.27 -12.49
C ARG A 126 7.14 -9.74 -11.12
N GLU A 127 8.37 -9.27 -11.00
CA GLU A 127 8.89 -8.68 -9.76
C GLU A 127 8.12 -7.42 -9.37
N GLY A 128 7.80 -6.56 -10.35
CA GLY A 128 6.99 -5.36 -10.15
C GLY A 128 5.57 -5.68 -9.64
N LEU A 129 4.90 -6.66 -10.25
CA LEU A 129 3.57 -7.11 -9.84
C LEU A 129 3.58 -7.74 -8.44
N ASN A 130 4.56 -8.61 -8.17
CA ASN A 130 4.68 -9.26 -6.87
C ASN A 130 4.94 -8.23 -5.75
N ARG A 131 5.79 -7.24 -5.98
CA ARG A 131 6.12 -6.22 -4.97
C ARG A 131 5.07 -5.12 -4.85
N GLY A 132 4.47 -4.72 -5.98
CA GLY A 132 3.51 -3.62 -6.05
C GLY A 132 2.10 -4.03 -5.65
N TRP A 133 1.67 -5.23 -6.05
CA TRP A 133 0.29 -5.72 -5.88
C TRP A 133 0.19 -7.07 -5.14
N GLY A 134 1.32 -7.74 -4.87
CA GLY A 134 1.30 -9.04 -4.18
C GLY A 134 0.81 -10.19 -5.06
N VAL A 135 0.88 -10.05 -6.39
CA VAL A 135 0.31 -11.00 -7.36
C VAL A 135 1.38 -11.56 -8.31
N ASP A 136 1.16 -12.80 -8.74
CA ASP A 136 2.02 -13.54 -9.66
C ASP A 136 1.23 -14.21 -10.81
N ASP A 137 -0.10 -14.03 -10.85
CA ASP A 137 -1.01 -14.58 -11.85
C ASP A 137 -1.90 -13.49 -12.52
N ALA A 138 -2.50 -13.86 -13.66
CA ALA A 138 -3.31 -12.95 -14.45
C ALA A 138 -4.60 -12.56 -13.69
N GLU A 139 -5.18 -13.50 -12.96
CA GLU A 139 -6.35 -13.32 -12.13
C GLU A 139 -6.11 -12.26 -11.03
N GLY A 140 -4.92 -12.23 -10.43
CA GLY A 140 -4.50 -11.21 -9.47
C GLY A 140 -4.32 -9.83 -10.09
N VAL A 141 -3.85 -9.75 -11.34
CA VAL A 141 -3.85 -8.50 -12.11
C VAL A 141 -5.30 -8.03 -12.31
N ILE A 142 -6.17 -8.88 -12.87
CA ILE A 142 -7.57 -8.53 -13.15
C ILE A 142 -8.36 -8.21 -11.88
N ALA A 143 -7.98 -8.76 -10.71
CA ALA A 143 -8.61 -8.41 -9.44
C ALA A 143 -8.58 -6.90 -9.11
N HIS A 144 -7.59 -6.16 -9.66
CA HIS A 144 -7.44 -4.71 -9.51
C HIS A 144 -8.25 -3.89 -10.52
N TYR A 145 -8.83 -4.52 -11.55
CA TYR A 145 -9.69 -3.84 -12.51
C TYR A 145 -11.01 -3.42 -11.84
N VAL A 146 -11.43 -2.17 -12.09
CA VAL A 146 -12.65 -1.60 -11.50
C VAL A 146 -13.77 -1.58 -12.53
N CYS A 147 -13.58 -0.87 -13.65
CA CYS A 147 -14.57 -0.76 -14.73
C CYS A 147 -13.98 -0.23 -16.04
N GLY A 148 -14.74 -0.35 -17.13
CA GLY A 148 -14.40 0.13 -18.47
C GLY A 148 -15.36 1.18 -19.02
N ASN A 149 -15.40 1.29 -20.35
CA ASN A 149 -16.18 2.30 -21.06
C ASN A 149 -17.69 2.18 -20.81
N THR A 150 -18.24 0.97 -20.71
CA THR A 150 -19.69 0.74 -20.59
C THR A 150 -20.22 1.32 -19.29
N THR A 151 -19.53 1.06 -18.17
CA THR A 151 -19.89 1.64 -16.88
C THR A 151 -19.69 3.16 -16.87
N ILE A 152 -18.58 3.65 -17.42
CA ILE A 152 -18.27 5.09 -17.47
C ILE A 152 -19.35 5.84 -18.27
N ASP A 153 -19.69 5.37 -19.47
CA ASP A 153 -20.70 6.01 -20.31
C ASP A 153 -22.08 6.02 -19.65
N ARG A 154 -22.45 4.93 -18.96
CA ARG A 154 -23.69 4.89 -18.18
C ARG A 154 -23.70 5.95 -17.08
N LEU A 155 -22.62 6.04 -16.29
CA LEU A 155 -22.49 7.04 -15.21
C LEU A 155 -22.56 8.48 -15.73
N LEU A 156 -21.90 8.75 -16.86
CA LEU A 156 -21.90 10.07 -17.47
C LEU A 156 -23.28 10.42 -18.06
N SER A 157 -24.07 9.42 -18.49
CA SER A 157 -25.45 9.63 -18.98
C SER A 157 -26.48 9.91 -17.87
N GLU A 158 -26.21 9.48 -16.63
CA GLU A 158 -27.09 9.68 -15.47
C GLU A 158 -27.11 11.13 -14.96
N GLY A 159 -26.20 11.99 -15.44
CA GLY A 159 -26.07 13.36 -14.97
C GLY A 159 -25.54 14.33 -16.04
N SER A 160 -25.43 15.59 -15.66
CA SER A 160 -24.77 16.61 -16.48
C SER A 160 -23.55 17.15 -15.73
N TYR A 161 -22.38 16.88 -16.29
CA TYR A 161 -21.09 17.24 -15.71
C TYR A 161 -20.37 18.22 -16.65
N PRO A 162 -19.93 19.40 -16.17
CA PRO A 162 -19.17 20.33 -16.99
C PRO A 162 -17.76 19.79 -17.28
N LEU A 163 -17.16 20.24 -18.37
CA LEU A 163 -15.73 19.99 -18.63
C LEU A 163 -14.86 20.89 -17.74
N ASN A 164 -13.77 20.32 -17.24
CA ASN A 164 -12.69 21.08 -16.64
C ASN A 164 -11.80 21.63 -17.76
N GLN A 165 -11.74 22.95 -17.89
CA GLN A 165 -11.00 23.65 -18.95
C GLN A 165 -10.05 24.66 -18.31
N ASP A 166 -9.02 25.09 -19.02
CA ASP A 166 -8.08 26.10 -18.52
C ASP A 166 -8.78 27.41 -18.11
N ASP A 167 -9.75 27.86 -18.90
CA ASP A 167 -10.53 29.08 -18.67
C ASP A 167 -11.56 28.92 -17.53
N ARG A 168 -11.81 27.68 -17.11
CA ARG A 168 -12.75 27.33 -16.05
C ARG A 168 -12.28 26.07 -15.32
N ASN A 169 -11.19 26.21 -14.56
CA ASN A 169 -10.63 25.10 -13.78
C ASN A 169 -11.47 24.85 -12.51
N LEU A 170 -12.53 24.05 -12.66
CA LEU A 170 -13.44 23.68 -11.59
C LEU A 170 -12.76 22.83 -10.51
N LEU A 171 -11.79 22.01 -10.90
CA LEU A 171 -11.15 21.05 -10.01
C LEU A 171 -10.24 21.71 -8.98
N GLU A 172 -9.65 22.87 -9.30
CA GLU A 172 -8.81 23.65 -8.37
C GLU A 172 -9.55 23.95 -7.05
N TYR A 173 -10.85 24.28 -7.12
CA TYR A 173 -11.67 24.56 -5.95
C TYR A 173 -12.43 23.34 -5.45
N ALA A 174 -12.84 22.42 -6.34
CA ALA A 174 -13.68 21.28 -5.97
C ALA A 174 -12.95 20.34 -5.00
N PHE A 175 -11.72 19.94 -5.33
CA PHE A 175 -10.92 19.10 -4.44
C PHE A 175 -10.58 19.81 -3.12
N ALA A 176 -10.28 21.12 -3.15
CA ALA A 176 -9.99 21.88 -1.93
C ALA A 176 -11.19 21.93 -0.96
N LYS A 177 -12.43 21.94 -1.47
CA LYS A 177 -13.65 21.95 -0.63
C LYS A 177 -13.90 20.64 0.11
N THR A 178 -13.28 19.54 -0.31
CA THR A 178 -13.49 18.20 0.25
C THR A 178 -12.33 17.72 1.13
N VAL A 179 -11.19 18.42 1.14
CA VAL A 179 -10.05 18.12 2.03
C VAL A 179 -10.49 18.08 3.49
N GLY A 180 -10.11 17.03 4.21
CA GLY A 180 -10.46 16.80 5.61
C GLY A 180 -11.94 16.52 5.88
N LYS A 181 -12.76 16.28 4.84
CA LYS A 181 -14.18 15.89 4.98
C LYS A 181 -14.37 14.42 4.63
N THR A 182 -15.27 13.76 5.36
CA THR A 182 -15.81 12.46 4.95
C THR A 182 -16.79 12.68 3.79
N VAL A 183 -16.35 12.33 2.58
CA VAL A 183 -17.11 12.46 1.34
C VAL A 183 -17.35 11.10 0.71
N ARG A 184 -18.37 11.01 -0.16
CA ARG A 184 -19.07 9.77 -0.53
C ARG A 184 -18.48 8.96 -1.70
N PHE A 185 -17.34 9.34 -2.28
CA PHE A 185 -16.79 8.54 -3.37
C PHE A 185 -16.32 7.17 -2.90
N SER A 186 -16.80 6.14 -3.60
CA SER A 186 -16.50 4.73 -3.32
C SER A 186 -16.10 4.01 -4.60
N ILE A 187 -14.83 3.61 -4.67
CA ILE A 187 -14.32 2.75 -5.76
C ILE A 187 -15.07 1.40 -5.75
N GLN A 188 -15.52 0.94 -4.58
CA GLN A 188 -16.33 -0.28 -4.47
C GLN A 188 -17.70 -0.11 -5.11
N ASP A 189 -18.36 1.03 -4.92
CA ASP A 189 -19.68 1.28 -5.51
C ASP A 189 -19.57 1.37 -7.03
N LEU A 190 -18.49 1.97 -7.54
CA LEU A 190 -18.14 1.98 -8.96
C LEU A 190 -17.97 0.56 -9.51
N HIS A 191 -17.22 -0.29 -8.79
CA HIS A 191 -17.03 -1.68 -9.17
C HIS A 191 -18.33 -2.50 -9.15
N LEU A 192 -19.18 -2.32 -8.13
CA LEU A 192 -20.49 -2.98 -8.06
C LEU A 192 -21.41 -2.61 -9.23
N ARG A 193 -21.35 -1.35 -9.69
CA ARG A 193 -22.03 -0.93 -10.92
C ARG A 193 -21.44 -1.59 -12.16
N ALA A 194 -20.11 -1.79 -12.19
CA ALA A 194 -19.44 -2.46 -13.28
C ALA A 194 -19.89 -3.93 -13.44
N VAL A 195 -20.07 -4.63 -12.32
CA VAL A 195 -20.63 -5.99 -12.30
C VAL A 195 -22.05 -5.99 -12.90
N GLN A 196 -22.89 -5.01 -12.54
CA GLN A 196 -24.25 -4.88 -13.11
C GLN A 196 -24.24 -4.55 -14.62
N THR A 197 -23.19 -3.90 -15.11
CA THR A 197 -23.03 -3.57 -16.53
C THR A 197 -22.22 -4.61 -17.31
N GLN A 198 -21.78 -5.71 -16.67
CA GLN A 198 -20.87 -6.71 -17.25
C GLN A 198 -19.58 -6.10 -17.81
N ASP A 199 -19.03 -5.13 -17.09
CA ASP A 199 -17.84 -4.34 -17.49
C ASP A 199 -16.81 -4.31 -16.35
N ASP A 200 -16.76 -5.38 -15.55
CA ASP A 200 -15.88 -5.55 -14.39
C ASP A 200 -14.65 -6.44 -14.69
N SER A 201 -14.41 -6.74 -15.96
CA SER A 201 -13.21 -7.43 -16.48
C SER A 201 -12.82 -6.87 -17.85
N PRO A 202 -11.52 -6.64 -18.14
CA PRO A 202 -11.05 -6.23 -19.45
C PRO A 202 -10.82 -7.42 -20.40
N VAL A 203 -11.07 -8.65 -19.94
CA VAL A 203 -10.90 -9.88 -20.71
C VAL A 203 -12.19 -10.71 -20.68
N PRO A 204 -12.49 -11.48 -21.75
CA PRO A 204 -13.66 -12.36 -21.80
C PRO A 204 -13.70 -13.37 -20.64
N ALA A 205 -14.90 -13.65 -20.15
CA ALA A 205 -15.13 -14.46 -18.94
C ALA A 205 -14.69 -15.93 -19.06
N ASP A 206 -14.52 -16.44 -20.28
CA ASP A 206 -14.08 -17.81 -20.59
C ASP A 206 -12.55 -17.98 -20.57
N GLN A 207 -11.79 -16.89 -20.52
CA GLN A 207 -10.31 -16.96 -20.54
C GLN A 207 -9.66 -17.08 -19.16
N LEU A 208 -10.38 -16.69 -18.09
CA LEU A 208 -9.91 -16.71 -16.70
C LEU A 208 -10.98 -17.27 -15.75
N SER A 209 -10.52 -17.90 -14.67
CA SER A 209 -11.40 -18.40 -13.60
C SER A 209 -12.01 -17.23 -12.82
N GLN A 210 -13.33 -17.04 -12.94
CA GLN A 210 -14.07 -16.03 -12.18
C GLN A 210 -13.98 -16.28 -10.66
N GLU A 211 -13.94 -17.55 -10.26
CA GLU A 211 -13.76 -17.92 -8.86
C GLU A 211 -12.38 -17.46 -8.35
N THR A 212 -11.33 -17.70 -9.11
CA THR A 212 -9.96 -17.29 -8.76
C THR A 212 -9.82 -15.77 -8.75
N ILE A 213 -10.41 -15.06 -9.72
CA ILE A 213 -10.46 -13.59 -9.71
C ILE A 213 -11.13 -13.08 -8.43
N ALA A 214 -12.28 -13.65 -8.05
CA ALA A 214 -12.97 -13.27 -6.83
C ALA A 214 -12.11 -13.53 -5.58
N GLN A 215 -11.45 -14.68 -5.48
CA GLN A 215 -10.51 -14.99 -4.40
C GLN A 215 -9.34 -14.01 -4.34
N ARG A 216 -8.73 -13.68 -5.50
CA ARG A 216 -7.66 -12.68 -5.62
C ARG A 216 -8.11 -11.29 -5.22
N ARG A 217 -9.37 -10.91 -5.51
CA ARG A 217 -9.95 -9.62 -5.12
C ARG A 217 -10.11 -9.52 -3.59
N LEU A 218 -10.50 -10.61 -2.92
CA LEU A 218 -10.49 -10.67 -1.44
C LEU A 218 -9.07 -10.48 -0.89
N ALA A 219 -8.09 -11.18 -1.46
CA ALA A 219 -6.69 -11.06 -1.05
C ALA A 219 -6.13 -9.66 -1.32
N MET A 220 -6.48 -9.03 -2.43
CA MET A 220 -6.15 -7.64 -2.76
C MET A 220 -6.62 -6.69 -1.64
N TYR A 221 -7.86 -6.80 -1.16
CA TYR A 221 -8.34 -5.96 -0.06
C TYR A 221 -7.47 -6.09 1.19
N LEU A 222 -7.10 -7.33 1.54
CA LEU A 222 -6.20 -7.59 2.66
C LEU A 222 -4.81 -6.96 2.43
N PHE A 223 -4.23 -7.12 1.24
CA PHE A 223 -2.92 -6.55 0.89
C PHE A 223 -2.93 -5.01 0.95
N LEU A 224 -4.02 -4.40 0.51
CA LEU A 224 -4.22 -2.95 0.58
C LEU A 224 -4.54 -2.45 2.01
N GLY A 225 -4.68 -3.35 2.98
CA GLY A 225 -4.92 -3.01 4.39
C GLY A 225 -6.34 -2.50 4.66
N THR A 226 -7.30 -2.90 3.84
CA THR A 226 -8.70 -2.46 3.91
C THR A 226 -9.62 -3.63 4.24
N VAL A 227 -10.65 -3.34 5.03
CA VAL A 227 -11.73 -4.29 5.31
C VAL A 227 -12.32 -4.74 3.98
N VAL A 228 -12.52 -6.04 3.84
CA VAL A 228 -13.21 -6.64 2.70
C VAL A 228 -14.67 -6.17 2.74
N PRO A 229 -15.17 -5.45 1.71
CA PRO A 229 -16.54 -4.95 1.69
C PRO A 229 -17.57 -6.08 1.87
N ASN A 230 -18.75 -5.79 2.41
CA ASN A 230 -19.83 -6.78 2.46
C ASN A 230 -20.55 -6.83 1.10
N GLU A 231 -20.74 -8.02 0.53
CA GLU A 231 -21.38 -8.21 -0.77
C GLU A 231 -22.46 -9.29 -0.68
N LYS A 232 -23.62 -9.04 -1.31
CA LYS A 232 -24.81 -9.89 -1.18
C LYS A 232 -24.69 -11.27 -1.86
N HIS A 233 -23.77 -11.45 -2.80
CA HIS A 233 -23.75 -12.60 -3.71
C HIS A 233 -22.46 -13.45 -3.62
N ARG A 234 -21.86 -13.55 -2.42
CA ARG A 234 -20.70 -14.43 -2.20
C ARG A 234 -21.09 -15.89 -2.04
N SER A 235 -20.25 -16.79 -2.53
CA SER A 235 -20.29 -18.19 -2.12
C SER A 235 -19.93 -18.33 -0.64
N GLU A 236 -20.29 -19.45 -0.02
CA GLU A 236 -19.95 -19.72 1.38
C GLU A 236 -18.43 -19.65 1.62
N THR A 237 -17.63 -20.25 0.74
CA THR A 237 -16.16 -20.23 0.83
C THR A 237 -15.60 -18.82 0.68
N GLN A 238 -16.16 -17.99 -0.22
CA GLN A 238 -15.77 -16.58 -0.35
C GLN A 238 -16.10 -15.78 0.91
N GLN A 239 -17.26 -16.05 1.54
CA GLN A 239 -17.63 -15.40 2.80
C GLN A 239 -16.70 -15.81 3.95
N LEU A 240 -16.37 -17.10 4.07
CA LEU A 240 -15.42 -17.59 5.08
C LEU A 240 -14.05 -16.91 4.93
N ARG A 241 -13.56 -16.77 3.70
CA ARG A 241 -12.29 -16.10 3.40
C ARG A 241 -12.34 -14.60 3.73
N ALA A 242 -13.41 -13.91 3.34
CA ALA A 242 -13.63 -12.51 3.68
C ALA A 242 -13.65 -12.28 5.20
N ASP A 243 -14.36 -13.13 5.94
CA ASP A 243 -14.43 -13.08 7.39
C ASP A 243 -13.05 -13.31 8.03
N ALA A 244 -12.29 -14.31 7.54
CA ALA A 244 -10.94 -14.60 8.03
C ALA A 244 -10.00 -13.40 7.86
N PHE A 245 -10.01 -12.75 6.69
CA PHE A 245 -9.20 -11.57 6.40
C PHE A 245 -9.59 -10.38 7.27
N ASN A 246 -10.88 -10.14 7.46
CA ASN A 246 -11.37 -9.06 8.33
C ASN A 246 -11.00 -9.28 9.80
N LEU A 247 -11.09 -10.52 10.30
CA LEU A 247 -10.66 -10.88 11.66
C LEU A 247 -9.13 -10.71 11.83
N TYR A 248 -8.36 -11.10 10.82
CA TYR A 248 -6.91 -10.91 10.81
C TYR A 248 -6.52 -9.41 10.83
N LEU A 249 -7.18 -8.57 10.03
CA LEU A 249 -6.98 -7.11 10.05
C LEU A 249 -7.34 -6.50 11.41
N ALA A 250 -8.37 -7.03 12.06
CA ALA A 250 -8.76 -6.66 13.42
C ALA A 250 -7.85 -7.25 14.52
N LYS A 251 -6.77 -7.96 14.14
CA LYS A 251 -5.83 -8.65 15.04
C LYS A 251 -6.49 -9.72 15.94
N ARG A 252 -7.64 -10.25 15.52
CA ARG A 252 -8.33 -11.37 16.17
C ARG A 252 -7.83 -12.69 15.59
N TYR A 253 -6.56 -13.00 15.85
CA TYR A 253 -5.85 -14.08 15.15
C TYR A 253 -6.45 -15.47 15.37
N ALA A 254 -6.81 -15.83 16.61
CA ALA A 254 -7.44 -17.13 16.90
C ALA A 254 -8.78 -17.31 16.17
N ASP A 255 -9.60 -16.25 16.12
CA ASP A 255 -10.87 -16.28 15.38
C ASP A 255 -10.63 -16.39 13.87
N ALA A 256 -9.61 -15.72 13.34
CA ALA A 256 -9.22 -15.82 11.93
C ALA A 256 -8.77 -17.25 11.59
N VAL A 257 -7.94 -17.89 12.44
CA VAL A 257 -7.52 -19.29 12.29
C VAL A 257 -8.72 -20.22 12.23
N ALA A 258 -9.70 -20.04 13.13
CA ALA A 258 -10.93 -20.85 13.13
C ALA A 258 -11.74 -20.71 11.83
N ARG A 259 -11.63 -19.59 11.10
CA ARG A 259 -12.24 -19.43 9.76
C ARG A 259 -11.38 -20.07 8.67
N PHE A 260 -10.07 -19.88 8.72
CA PHE A 260 -9.13 -20.51 7.78
C PHE A 260 -9.21 -22.03 7.80
N GLN A 261 -9.34 -22.67 8.97
CA GLN A 261 -9.44 -24.13 9.11
C GLN A 261 -10.74 -24.73 8.56
N ARG A 262 -11.73 -23.90 8.20
CA ARG A 262 -13.00 -24.33 7.59
C ARG A 262 -12.99 -24.28 6.07
N MET A 263 -11.87 -23.93 5.45
CA MET A 263 -11.73 -23.84 4.01
C MET A 263 -10.35 -24.32 3.56
N ASP A 264 -10.22 -24.67 2.28
CA ASP A 264 -8.92 -24.95 1.70
C ASP A 264 -8.13 -23.64 1.52
N ILE A 265 -6.90 -23.66 2.02
CA ILE A 265 -5.95 -22.55 1.88
C ILE A 265 -5.41 -22.51 0.47
N ASP A 266 -5.48 -21.34 -0.15
CA ASP A 266 -4.90 -21.15 -1.48
C ASP A 266 -3.38 -20.89 -1.38
N PHE A 267 -2.60 -21.93 -1.64
CA PHE A 267 -1.14 -21.86 -1.67
C PHE A 267 -0.57 -21.06 -2.85
N THR A 268 -1.40 -20.73 -3.85
CA THR A 268 -0.99 -19.87 -4.97
C THR A 268 -1.13 -18.39 -4.64
N SER A 269 -1.83 -18.05 -3.56
CA SER A 269 -1.95 -16.67 -3.06
C SER A 269 -0.92 -16.39 -1.96
N ALA A 270 0.17 -15.70 -2.31
CA ALA A 270 1.19 -15.31 -1.34
C ALA A 270 0.62 -14.44 -0.19
N ILE A 271 -0.40 -13.63 -0.49
CA ILE A 271 -1.11 -12.79 0.48
C ILE A 271 -1.87 -13.65 1.49
N GLU A 272 -2.68 -14.59 1.01
CA GLU A 272 -3.48 -15.49 1.86
C GLU A 272 -2.57 -16.36 2.72
N LEU A 273 -1.54 -16.94 2.10
CA LEU A 273 -0.59 -17.81 2.79
C LEU A 273 0.17 -17.08 3.90
N THR A 274 0.61 -15.84 3.66
CA THR A 274 1.24 -14.99 4.68
C THR A 274 0.28 -14.71 5.83
N ALA A 275 -0.97 -14.36 5.52
CA ALA A 275 -1.96 -14.02 6.54
C ALA A 275 -2.32 -15.23 7.40
N TYR A 276 -2.50 -16.39 6.78
CA TYR A 276 -2.79 -17.65 7.47
C TYR A 276 -1.64 -18.05 8.40
N ALA A 277 -0.39 -18.08 7.89
CA ALA A 277 0.76 -18.46 8.69
C ALA A 277 1.02 -17.49 9.85
N HIS A 278 0.87 -16.19 9.61
CA HIS A 278 0.98 -15.19 10.67
C HIS A 278 -0.13 -15.33 11.71
N ALA A 279 -1.37 -15.60 11.30
CA ALA A 279 -2.47 -15.82 12.22
C ALA A 279 -2.24 -17.07 13.11
N LEU A 280 -1.79 -18.18 12.53
CA LEU A 280 -1.39 -19.38 13.29
C LEU A 280 -0.29 -19.06 14.30
N ALA A 281 0.78 -18.39 13.85
CA ALA A 281 1.91 -18.03 14.69
C ALA A 281 1.47 -17.15 15.87
N GLU A 282 0.65 -16.12 15.64
CA GLU A 282 0.15 -15.24 16.71
C GLU A 282 -0.87 -15.94 17.64
N ALA A 283 -1.65 -16.88 17.12
CA ALA A 283 -2.56 -17.70 17.92
C ALA A 283 -1.83 -18.75 18.79
N GLY A 284 -0.51 -18.92 18.60
CA GLY A 284 0.28 -19.96 19.28
C GLY A 284 0.05 -21.36 18.73
N GLU A 285 -0.56 -21.49 17.55
CA GLU A 285 -0.74 -22.76 16.86
C GLU A 285 0.49 -23.14 16.03
N SER A 286 0.65 -24.44 15.76
CA SER A 286 1.75 -24.93 14.94
C SER A 286 1.54 -24.50 13.49
N VAL A 287 2.55 -23.85 12.89
CA VAL A 287 2.54 -23.52 11.48
C VAL A 287 2.99 -24.74 10.68
N PRO A 288 2.17 -25.30 9.75
CA PRO A 288 2.55 -26.50 9.01
C PRO A 288 3.83 -26.31 8.19
N ASP A 289 4.68 -27.35 8.13
CA ASP A 289 5.97 -27.31 7.42
C ASP A 289 5.82 -26.89 5.95
N ARG A 290 4.78 -27.39 5.27
CA ARG A 290 4.48 -27.02 3.88
C ARG A 290 4.21 -25.53 3.72
N VAL A 291 3.52 -24.91 4.68
CA VAL A 291 3.23 -23.46 4.69
C VAL A 291 4.54 -22.68 4.88
N MET A 292 5.36 -23.09 5.84
CA MET A 292 6.66 -22.46 6.09
C MET A 292 7.63 -22.60 4.92
N GLN A 293 7.69 -23.77 4.29
CA GLN A 293 8.51 -24.01 3.09
C GLN A 293 8.11 -23.08 1.95
N THR A 294 6.81 -23.04 1.63
CA THR A 294 6.29 -22.20 0.53
C THR A 294 6.53 -20.70 0.82
N LEU A 295 6.33 -20.27 2.07
CA LEU A 295 6.65 -18.89 2.47
C LEU A 295 8.14 -18.58 2.33
N ASN A 296 9.02 -19.52 2.67
CA ASN A 296 10.46 -19.31 2.57
C ASN A 296 10.92 -19.24 1.10
N GLU A 297 10.34 -20.05 0.22
CA GLU A 297 10.60 -19.99 -1.23
C GLU A 297 10.16 -18.65 -1.83
N ASN A 298 9.03 -18.10 -1.37
CA ASN A 298 8.49 -16.82 -1.86
C ASN A 298 9.17 -15.60 -1.26
N ASN A 299 9.35 -15.56 0.07
CA ASN A 299 9.97 -14.46 0.80
C ASN A 299 10.60 -14.96 2.13
N PRO A 300 11.92 -15.23 2.14
CA PRO A 300 12.64 -15.70 3.33
C PRO A 300 12.50 -14.77 4.54
N THR A 301 12.41 -13.45 4.32
CA THR A 301 12.23 -12.46 5.41
C THR A 301 10.89 -12.63 6.10
N GLN A 302 9.82 -12.93 5.35
CA GLN A 302 8.50 -13.18 5.93
C GLN A 302 8.46 -14.53 6.65
N ALA A 303 9.06 -15.57 6.08
CA ALA A 303 9.17 -16.87 6.75
C ALA A 303 9.94 -16.72 8.08
N ALA A 304 11.06 -16.00 8.09
CA ALA A 304 11.83 -15.75 9.30
C ALA A 304 11.01 -15.01 10.37
N ALA A 305 10.24 -14.00 9.95
CA ALA A 305 9.36 -13.25 10.84
C ALA A 305 8.23 -14.11 11.44
N VAL A 306 7.56 -14.94 10.64
CA VAL A 306 6.53 -15.88 11.12
C VAL A 306 7.13 -16.86 12.13
N GLN A 307 8.32 -17.39 11.85
CA GLN A 307 9.02 -18.31 12.75
C GLN A 307 9.39 -17.62 14.08
N ALA A 308 9.87 -16.37 14.03
CA ALA A 308 10.19 -15.60 15.24
C ALA A 308 8.96 -15.43 16.15
N ILE A 309 7.81 -15.11 15.55
CA ILE A 309 6.54 -14.95 16.28
C ILE A 309 6.07 -16.28 16.86
N ALA A 310 6.12 -17.36 16.07
CA ALA A 310 5.72 -18.69 16.54
C ALA A 310 6.59 -19.16 17.72
N LEU A 311 7.91 -19.01 17.64
CA LEU A 311 8.85 -19.36 18.72
C LEU A 311 8.59 -18.52 19.98
N PHE A 312 8.29 -17.22 19.81
CA PHE A 312 7.92 -16.34 20.91
C PHE A 312 6.65 -16.82 21.61
N GLN A 313 5.58 -17.13 20.86
CA GLN A 313 4.31 -17.60 21.43
C GLN A 313 4.45 -18.97 22.10
N GLN A 314 5.35 -19.83 21.60
CA GLN A 314 5.72 -21.10 22.22
C GLN A 314 6.66 -20.95 23.43
N ARG A 315 6.98 -19.72 23.85
CA ARG A 315 7.88 -19.39 24.96
C ARG A 315 9.31 -19.90 24.79
N GLN A 316 9.74 -20.15 23.55
CA GLN A 316 11.11 -20.55 23.22
C GLN A 316 11.97 -19.30 23.02
N TYR A 317 12.13 -18.52 24.09
CA TYR A 317 12.64 -17.15 24.04
C TYR A 317 14.07 -17.01 23.48
N ASP A 318 14.96 -17.95 23.76
CA ASP A 318 16.31 -17.96 23.17
C ASP A 318 16.26 -18.08 21.65
N ARG A 319 15.52 -19.08 21.15
CA ARG A 319 15.35 -19.31 19.72
C ARG A 319 14.58 -18.17 19.05
N ALA A 320 13.60 -17.60 19.75
CA ALA A 320 12.87 -16.42 19.28
C ALA A 320 13.80 -15.22 19.12
N ALA A 321 14.73 -14.99 20.06
CA ALA A 321 15.72 -13.92 19.97
C ALA A 321 16.60 -14.08 18.72
N ASP A 322 17.16 -15.27 18.50
CA ASP A 322 17.99 -15.56 17.33
C ASP A 322 17.24 -15.35 16.02
N GLN A 323 15.97 -15.75 15.99
CA GLN A 323 15.13 -15.60 14.80
C GLN A 323 14.70 -14.14 14.55
N ILE A 324 14.47 -13.36 15.61
CA ILE A 324 14.24 -11.90 15.53
C ILE A 324 15.46 -11.22 14.90
N LEU A 325 16.67 -11.54 15.39
CA LEU A 325 17.92 -10.98 14.85
C LEU A 325 18.13 -11.37 13.38
N THR A 326 17.86 -12.64 13.04
CA THR A 326 17.87 -13.13 11.65
C THR A 326 16.90 -12.34 10.76
N THR A 327 15.68 -12.09 11.25
CA THR A 327 14.68 -11.29 10.53
C THR A 327 15.18 -9.86 10.29
N PHE A 328 15.82 -9.23 11.28
CA PHE A 328 16.39 -7.88 11.12
C PHE A 328 17.56 -7.84 10.14
N GLN A 329 18.43 -8.85 10.14
CA GLN A 329 19.52 -8.96 9.16
C GLN A 329 18.97 -9.10 7.72
N LEU A 330 17.93 -9.91 7.53
CA LEU A 330 17.25 -10.03 6.24
C LEU A 330 16.60 -8.70 5.81
N LEU A 331 15.97 -7.97 6.73
CA LEU A 331 15.40 -6.65 6.47
C LEU A 331 16.45 -5.57 6.13
N GLN A 332 17.68 -5.73 6.59
CA GLN A 332 18.80 -4.85 6.21
C GLN A 332 19.24 -5.08 4.76
N ALA A 333 19.05 -6.29 4.23
CA ALA A 333 19.33 -6.62 2.84
C ALA A 333 18.13 -6.42 1.89
N ASN A 334 16.90 -6.55 2.41
CA ASN A 334 15.68 -6.62 1.60
C ASN A 334 14.51 -5.82 2.24
N PRO A 335 13.97 -4.80 1.54
CA PRO A 335 12.87 -3.98 2.06
C PRO A 335 11.48 -4.58 1.81
N TRP A 336 11.35 -5.77 1.23
CA TRP A 336 10.05 -6.31 0.77
C TRP A 336 9.40 -7.27 1.78
N GLY A 337 8.07 -7.16 1.94
CA GLY A 337 7.25 -8.04 2.77
C GLY A 337 6.17 -7.30 3.55
N SER A 338 5.37 -8.04 4.32
CA SER A 338 4.23 -7.51 5.07
C SER A 338 4.64 -6.55 6.19
N SER A 339 4.12 -5.31 6.16
CA SER A 339 4.33 -4.33 7.23
C SER A 339 3.74 -4.78 8.58
N GLN A 340 2.55 -5.41 8.58
CA GLN A 340 1.91 -5.89 9.81
C GLN A 340 2.74 -7.00 10.49
N LEU A 341 3.38 -7.86 9.69
CA LEU A 341 4.24 -8.93 10.18
C LEU A 341 5.53 -8.37 10.81
N PHE A 342 6.20 -7.44 10.14
CA PHE A 342 7.42 -6.84 10.66
C PHE A 342 7.18 -5.94 11.88
N ASP A 343 6.02 -5.27 11.93
CA ASP A 343 5.57 -4.57 13.13
C ASP A 343 5.41 -5.52 14.33
N ALA A 344 4.87 -6.72 14.10
CA ALA A 344 4.71 -7.73 15.14
C ALA A 344 6.08 -8.21 15.67
N VAL A 345 7.07 -8.45 14.80
CA VAL A 345 8.44 -8.82 15.20
C VAL A 345 9.09 -7.71 16.05
N LEU A 346 8.94 -6.45 15.65
CA LEU A 346 9.42 -5.31 16.43
C LEU A 346 8.75 -5.23 17.82
N GLN A 347 7.44 -5.49 17.91
CA GLN A 347 6.72 -5.56 19.19
C GLN A 347 7.18 -6.74 20.06
N LYS A 348 7.38 -7.93 19.47
CA LYS A 348 7.93 -9.08 20.20
C LYS A 348 9.34 -8.79 20.71
N SER A 349 10.13 -7.96 20.01
CA SER A 349 11.47 -7.57 20.45
C SER A 349 11.46 -6.76 21.75
N VAL A 350 10.48 -5.86 21.90
CA VAL A 350 10.24 -5.13 23.15
C VAL A 350 9.81 -6.11 24.24
N ALA A 351 8.74 -6.89 23.99
CA ALA A 351 8.21 -7.82 24.97
C ALA A 351 9.24 -8.85 25.44
N LEU A 352 10.10 -9.33 24.52
CA LEU A 352 11.18 -10.25 24.84
C LEU A 352 12.24 -9.62 25.74
N SER A 353 12.57 -8.34 25.50
CA SER A 353 13.52 -7.59 26.33
C SER A 353 12.97 -7.33 27.73
N ASP A 354 11.65 -7.17 27.87
CA ASP A 354 10.97 -7.02 29.17
C ASP A 354 10.92 -8.36 29.93
N ILE A 355 10.75 -9.48 29.22
CA ILE A 355 10.75 -10.83 29.82
C ILE A 355 12.16 -11.25 30.24
N ASP A 356 13.16 -11.00 29.40
CA ASP A 356 14.56 -11.34 29.62
C ASP A 356 15.48 -10.19 29.15
N SER A 357 15.90 -9.37 30.11
CA SER A 357 16.79 -8.23 29.88
C SER A 357 18.12 -8.60 29.21
N SER A 358 18.57 -9.87 29.29
CA SER A 358 19.79 -10.31 28.59
C SER A 358 19.66 -10.23 27.07
N LYS A 359 18.41 -10.25 26.54
CA LYS A 359 18.12 -10.14 25.10
C LYS A 359 18.12 -8.70 24.59
N ALA A 360 18.02 -7.71 25.49
CA ALA A 360 17.91 -6.30 25.12
C ALA A 360 19.15 -5.80 24.37
N LEU A 361 20.36 -6.15 24.84
CA LEU A 361 21.60 -5.61 24.26
C LEU A 361 21.84 -6.08 22.80
N PRO A 362 21.71 -7.38 22.46
CA PRO A 362 21.78 -7.84 21.07
C PRO A 362 20.76 -7.14 20.16
N ILE A 363 19.50 -7.05 20.58
CA ILE A 363 18.43 -6.39 19.83
C ILE A 363 18.74 -4.91 19.61
N TYR A 364 19.14 -4.19 20.68
CA TYR A 364 19.53 -2.79 20.63
C TYR A 364 20.66 -2.51 19.63
N LYS A 365 21.69 -3.37 19.63
CA LYS A 365 22.82 -3.28 18.71
C LYS A 365 22.39 -3.53 17.27
N GLN A 366 21.60 -4.58 17.03
CA GLN A 366 21.12 -4.92 15.69
C GLN A 366 20.26 -3.80 15.09
N LEU A 367 19.40 -3.21 15.92
CA LEU A 367 18.55 -2.09 15.53
C LEU A 367 19.31 -0.77 15.36
N HIS A 368 20.63 -0.69 15.56
CA HIS A 368 21.39 0.52 15.24
C HIS A 368 21.44 0.76 13.72
N GLN A 369 21.67 -0.31 12.94
CA GLN A 369 21.74 -0.24 11.49
C GLN A 369 20.34 -0.07 10.86
N PRO A 370 20.16 0.83 9.89
CA PRO A 370 18.89 1.00 9.21
C PRO A 370 18.53 -0.24 8.40
N PHE A 371 17.23 -0.54 8.31
CA PHE A 371 16.74 -1.51 7.34
C PHE A 371 16.89 -0.98 5.91
N ALA A 372 16.87 -1.86 4.91
CA ALA A 372 16.99 -1.48 3.52
C ALA A 372 15.97 -0.38 3.16
N LEU A 373 16.43 0.65 2.43
CA LEU A 373 15.62 1.82 2.06
C LEU A 373 14.97 2.57 3.25
N TYR A 374 15.56 2.50 4.45
CA TYR A 374 14.99 3.08 5.68
C TYR A 374 13.57 2.59 5.98
N ARG A 375 13.28 1.34 5.61
CA ARG A 375 11.99 0.72 5.90
C ARG A 375 11.72 0.71 7.41
N LEU A 376 10.52 1.12 7.82
CA LEU A 376 10.07 1.15 9.22
C LEU A 376 10.96 2.01 10.13
N GLU A 377 11.66 3.01 9.59
CA GLU A 377 12.68 3.77 10.33
C GLU A 377 12.19 4.33 11.66
N ASP A 378 11.06 5.04 11.66
CA ASP A 378 10.48 5.62 12.88
C ASP A 378 10.20 4.55 13.94
N LYS A 379 9.67 3.39 13.51
CA LYS A 379 9.36 2.28 14.42
C LYS A 379 10.62 1.58 14.90
N ARG A 380 11.62 1.38 14.03
CA ARG A 380 12.92 0.79 14.34
C ARG A 380 13.64 1.61 15.41
N LEU A 381 13.73 2.93 15.21
CA LEU A 381 14.36 3.84 16.16
C LEU A 381 13.59 3.91 17.48
N LEU A 382 12.25 3.93 17.43
CA LEU A 382 11.42 3.91 18.62
C LEU A 382 11.61 2.61 19.43
N VAL A 383 11.60 1.46 18.77
CA VAL A 383 11.82 0.16 19.42
C VAL A 383 13.24 0.07 19.99
N ARG A 384 14.25 0.59 19.28
CA ARG A 384 15.61 0.69 19.81
C ARG A 384 15.67 1.52 21.08
N TYR A 385 14.93 2.64 21.14
CA TYR A 385 14.78 3.43 22.36
C TYR A 385 14.11 2.63 23.47
N VAL A 386 12.95 2.01 23.23
CA VAL A 386 12.22 1.27 24.28
C VAL A 386 13.06 0.10 24.81
N VAL A 387 13.71 -0.66 23.94
CA VAL A 387 14.62 -1.75 24.36
C VAL A 387 15.80 -1.23 25.18
N SER A 388 16.28 -0.02 24.91
CA SER A 388 17.38 0.58 25.67
C SER A 388 17.03 0.90 27.12
N GLU A 389 15.73 1.00 27.47
CA GLU A 389 15.29 1.23 28.85
C GLU A 389 15.65 0.05 29.79
N GLN A 390 15.92 -1.13 29.22
CA GLN A 390 16.43 -2.31 29.93
C GLN A 390 17.97 -2.33 30.07
N LEU A 391 18.67 -1.30 29.57
CA LEU A 391 20.13 -1.20 29.51
C LEU A 391 20.65 -0.07 30.41
N GLU A 392 21.96 0.23 30.32
CA GLU A 392 22.55 1.32 31.08
C GLU A 392 22.14 2.69 30.50
N LYS A 393 22.29 3.73 31.33
CA LYS A 393 21.90 5.10 30.98
C LYS A 393 22.54 5.61 29.69
N ILE A 394 23.75 5.15 29.37
CA ILE A 394 24.45 5.58 28.16
C ILE A 394 23.72 5.13 26.89
N GLN A 395 23.21 3.89 26.85
CA GLN A 395 22.46 3.39 25.69
C GLN A 395 21.13 4.13 25.51
N ILE A 396 20.46 4.50 26.61
CA ILE A 396 19.21 5.28 26.59
C ILE A 396 19.43 6.66 25.96
N VAL A 397 20.48 7.37 26.40
CA VAL A 397 20.83 8.69 25.85
C VAL A 397 21.20 8.57 24.36
N GLU A 398 21.98 7.56 23.98
CA GLU A 398 22.34 7.31 22.57
C GLU A 398 21.12 6.97 21.71
N ALA A 399 20.15 6.23 22.24
CA ALA A 399 18.92 5.92 21.52
C ALA A 399 18.07 7.18 21.29
N LEU A 400 17.88 8.01 22.33
CA LEU A 400 17.18 9.28 22.19
C LEU A 400 17.86 10.20 21.18
N LYS A 401 19.20 10.26 21.18
CA LYS A 401 19.96 11.05 20.23
C LYS A 401 19.70 10.63 18.78
N SER A 402 19.47 9.34 18.53
CA SER A 402 19.16 8.84 17.17
C SER A 402 17.80 9.27 16.63
N LEU A 403 16.91 9.81 17.49
CA LEU A 403 15.63 10.39 17.08
C LEU A 403 15.74 11.89 16.71
N GLU A 404 16.89 12.53 16.92
CA GLU A 404 17.09 13.95 16.62
C GLU A 404 17.43 14.18 15.14
N PRO A 405 16.98 15.30 14.54
CA PRO A 405 16.15 16.36 15.14
C PRO A 405 14.63 16.07 15.08
N ASN A 406 14.22 14.98 14.42
CA ASN A 406 12.83 14.69 14.09
C ASN A 406 12.15 13.78 15.13
N VAL A 407 12.16 14.19 16.40
CA VAL A 407 11.61 13.38 17.50
C VAL A 407 10.09 13.23 17.34
N PRO A 408 9.52 12.01 17.43
CA PRO A 408 8.07 11.83 17.42
C PRO A 408 7.38 12.58 18.58
N TRP A 409 6.39 13.43 18.26
CA TRP A 409 5.64 14.23 19.25
C TRP A 409 4.60 13.37 19.98
N LYS A 410 5.09 12.42 20.78
CA LYS A 410 4.28 11.58 21.69
C LYS A 410 4.56 12.02 23.13
N GLY A 411 3.51 12.26 23.91
CA GLY A 411 3.63 12.81 25.27
C GLY A 411 4.61 12.04 26.15
N TRP A 412 4.45 10.71 26.22
CA TRP A 412 5.33 9.84 27.00
C TRP A 412 6.81 9.93 26.57
N LEU A 413 7.09 10.01 25.27
CA LEU A 413 8.46 10.09 24.74
C LEU A 413 9.08 11.47 25.03
N LEU A 414 8.31 12.55 24.86
CA LEU A 414 8.76 13.91 25.17
C LEU A 414 9.06 14.07 26.67
N GLU A 415 8.25 13.44 27.52
CA GLU A 415 8.48 13.41 28.98
C GLU A 415 9.76 12.66 29.33
N SER A 416 9.94 11.45 28.81
CA SER A 416 11.16 10.67 29.01
C SER A 416 12.39 11.41 28.49
N ARG A 417 12.35 11.95 27.27
CA ARG A 417 13.45 12.70 26.67
C ARG A 417 13.86 13.90 27.51
N ALA A 418 12.91 14.73 27.95
CA ALA A 418 13.20 15.89 28.78
C ALA A 418 13.83 15.49 30.13
N LYS A 419 13.30 14.44 30.77
CA LYS A 419 13.82 13.92 32.04
C LYS A 419 15.24 13.36 31.89
N ILE A 420 15.46 12.51 30.90
CA ILE A 420 16.74 11.82 30.68
C ILE A 420 17.83 12.80 30.26
N TYR A 421 17.55 13.72 29.33
CA TYR A 421 18.53 14.73 28.92
C TYR A 421 18.89 15.69 30.07
N ALA A 422 17.93 16.07 30.91
CA ALA A 422 18.23 16.89 32.09
C ALA A 422 19.14 16.14 33.07
N ALA A 423 18.85 14.87 33.36
CA ALA A 423 19.65 14.05 34.27
C ALA A 423 21.06 13.75 33.72
N ALA A 424 21.21 13.67 32.40
CA ALA A 424 22.48 13.43 31.74
C ALA A 424 23.28 14.71 31.42
N HIS A 425 22.79 15.89 31.81
CA HIS A 425 23.34 17.19 31.41
C HIS A 425 23.57 17.30 29.88
N HIS A 426 22.67 16.73 29.09
CA HIS A 426 22.80 16.68 27.64
C HIS A 426 22.57 18.07 27.01
N PRO A 427 23.32 18.48 25.95
CA PRO A 427 23.17 19.80 25.34
C PRO A 427 21.76 20.15 24.86
N LEU A 428 20.95 19.13 24.52
CA LEU A 428 19.56 19.31 24.07
C LEU A 428 18.53 19.34 25.21
N ALA A 429 18.94 19.36 26.49
CA ALA A 429 18.01 19.34 27.62
C ALA A 429 17.03 20.54 27.63
N ALA A 430 17.52 21.74 27.29
CA ALA A 430 16.68 22.94 27.21
C ALA A 430 15.64 22.82 26.08
N GLN A 431 16.06 22.35 24.90
CA GLN A 431 15.17 22.13 23.76
C GLN A 431 14.11 21.07 24.10
N ALA A 432 14.51 19.95 24.73
CA ALA A 432 13.57 18.90 25.09
C ALA A 432 12.50 19.34 26.09
N LYS A 433 12.87 20.19 27.05
CA LYS A 433 11.91 20.81 27.96
C LYS A 433 10.95 21.75 27.22
N SER A 434 11.46 22.55 26.27
CA SER A 434 10.64 23.44 25.44
C SER A 434 9.64 22.67 24.57
N ASP A 435 10.09 21.60 23.91
CA ASP A 435 9.23 20.75 23.07
C ASP A 435 8.08 20.14 23.89
N LEU A 436 8.38 19.62 25.09
CA LEU A 436 7.38 19.07 26.00
C LEU A 436 6.35 20.12 26.45
N GLN A 437 6.81 21.33 26.79
CA GLN A 437 5.92 22.44 27.17
C GLN A 437 5.00 22.84 26.02
N ARG A 438 5.55 22.93 24.81
CA ARG A 438 4.78 23.22 23.59
C ARG A 438 3.73 22.14 23.32
N PHE A 439 4.09 20.86 23.41
CA PHE A 439 3.13 19.76 23.27
C PHE A 439 2.00 19.83 24.31
N LYS A 440 2.32 20.11 25.58
CA LYS A 440 1.33 20.27 26.65
C LYS A 440 0.41 21.47 26.44
N SER A 441 0.86 22.51 25.72
CA SER A 441 0.02 23.67 25.42
C SER A 441 -1.03 23.41 24.35
N TRP A 442 -0.79 22.47 23.43
CA TRP A 442 -1.73 22.10 22.36
C TRP A 442 -2.81 21.09 22.80
N ASN A 443 -2.54 20.34 23.88
CA ASN A 443 -3.49 19.38 24.45
C ASN A 443 -4.37 19.98 25.57
N ARG A 444 -4.28 21.30 25.81
CA ARG A 444 -5.20 22.07 26.65
C ARG A 444 -6.21 22.75 25.74
#